data_AF-A0AAN7X0S8-F1
#
_entry.id   AF-A0AAN7X0S8-F1
#
_cell.length_a   1.000
_cell.length_b   1.000
_cell.length_c   1.000
_cell.angle_alpha   90.00
_cell.angle_beta   90.00
_cell.angle_gamma   90.00
#
_symmetry.space_group_name_H-M   'P 1'
#
loop_
_entity.id
_entity.type
_entity.pdbx_description
1 polymer ?
#
loop_
_entity_poly.entity_id
_entity_poly.type
_entity_poly.pdbx_seq_one_letter_code
_entity_poly.pdbx_strand_id
1 'polypeptide(L)'
;MDAPSSFFFNLERLVAQRKQRTCLKLPGARVTTSLGEMRSHAMSFYDDLFGAQQCSMECREELLEGLPQLSPEEKAALDCELTMEELTDAVNHQGGHQGSMTSPTTS
;
A
#
# COMPACT_ATOMS: atom_id res chain seq x y z
N MET A 1 27.40 9.59 38.13
CA MET A 1 27.38 10.75 37.22
C MET A 1 26.65 11.86 37.96
N ASP A 2 27.31 12.98 38.23
CA ASP A 2 26.71 14.04 39.07
C ASP A 2 25.60 14.79 38.33
N ALA A 3 24.61 15.28 39.09
CA ALA A 3 23.40 15.94 38.56
C ALA A 3 23.66 17.11 37.58
N PRO A 4 24.71 17.94 37.74
CA PRO A 4 25.02 18.98 36.75
C PRO A 4 25.45 18.39 35.40
N SER A 5 26.23 17.32 35.41
CA SER A 5 26.78 16.69 34.20
C SER A 5 25.69 16.00 33.37
N SER A 6 24.67 15.43 34.02
CA SER A 6 23.51 14.86 33.30
C SER A 6 22.64 15.95 32.68
N PHE A 7 22.53 17.13 33.30
CA PHE A 7 21.82 18.27 32.72
C PHE A 7 22.48 18.74 31.41
N PHE A 8 23.79 18.99 31.43
CA PHE A 8 24.50 19.43 30.22
C PHE A 8 24.50 18.37 29.12
N PHE A 9 24.71 17.09 29.47
CA PHE A 9 24.64 15.99 28.50
C PHE A 9 23.24 15.87 27.86
N ASN A 10 22.18 15.99 28.66
CA ASN A 10 20.82 15.98 28.14
C ASN A 10 20.54 17.21 27.28
N LEU A 11 21.07 18.38 27.64
CA LEU A 11 20.96 19.59 26.84
C LEU A 11 21.65 19.42 25.48
N GLU A 12 22.87 18.89 25.48
CA GLU A 12 23.65 18.62 24.28
C GLU A 12 22.95 17.57 23.41
N ARG A 13 22.40 16.51 24.01
CA ARG A 13 21.59 15.50 23.31
C ARG A 13 20.34 16.11 22.69
N LEU A 14 19.64 17.01 23.39
CA LEU A 14 18.46 17.72 22.88
C LEU A 14 18.83 18.68 21.74
N VAL A 15 19.95 19.41 21.86
CA VAL A 15 20.46 20.29 20.81
C VAL A 15 20.92 19.49 19.59
N ALA A 16 21.57 18.35 19.79
CA ALA A 16 22.00 17.44 18.72
C ALA A 16 20.80 16.81 18.01
N GLN A 17 19.77 16.39 18.74
CA GLN A 17 18.51 15.90 18.15
C GLN A 17 17.78 16.98 17.36
N ARG A 18 17.71 18.23 17.87
CA ARG A 18 17.14 19.36 17.11
C ARG A 18 17.98 19.72 15.87
N LYS A 19 19.27 19.38 15.85
CA LYS A 19 20.17 19.58 14.71
C LYS A 19 20.05 18.49 13.63
N GLN A 20 19.17 17.50 13.75
CA GLN A 20 18.92 16.57 12.65
C GLN A 20 18.30 17.32 11.46
N ARG A 21 19.16 17.64 10.49
CA ARG A 21 18.86 18.36 9.26
C ARG A 21 18.17 17.44 8.27
N THR A 22 16.92 17.10 8.49
CA THR A 22 16.11 16.46 7.45
C THR A 22 15.23 17.54 6.83
N CYS A 23 15.78 18.24 5.84
CA CYS A 23 15.01 19.16 5.01
C CYS A 23 14.75 18.52 3.64
N LEU A 24 13.52 18.61 3.16
CA LEU A 24 13.10 18.11 1.86
C LEU A 24 12.69 19.28 0.97
N LYS A 25 13.16 19.29 -0.27
CA LYS A 25 12.76 20.26 -1.27
C LYS A 25 11.51 19.74 -1.99
N LEU A 26 10.40 20.43 -1.78
CA LEU A 26 9.11 20.17 -2.41
C LEU A 26 9.07 20.77 -3.83
N PRO A 27 8.07 20.38 -4.65
CA PRO A 27 7.79 21.03 -5.93
C PRO A 27 7.65 22.55 -5.78
N GLY A 28 8.12 23.32 -6.77
CA GLY A 28 8.13 24.79 -6.70
C GLY A 28 9.25 25.39 -5.84
N ALA A 29 10.29 24.61 -5.53
CA ALA A 29 11.49 25.02 -4.77
C ALA A 29 11.25 25.41 -3.31
N ARG A 30 10.07 25.08 -2.76
CA ARG A 30 9.78 25.21 -1.32
C ARG A 30 10.59 24.17 -0.54
N VAL A 31 11.16 24.55 0.61
CA VAL A 31 11.87 23.62 1.50
C VAL A 31 11.02 23.39 2.75
N THR A 32 10.86 22.13 3.15
CA THR A 32 10.20 21.75 4.41
C THR A 32 11.16 21.02 5.34
N THR A 33 11.04 21.27 6.64
CA THR A 33 11.67 20.50 7.72
C THR A 33 10.62 19.77 8.56
N SER A 34 9.35 19.85 8.16
CA SER A 34 8.25 19.21 8.87
C SER A 34 8.16 17.74 8.48
N LEU A 35 8.35 16.86 9.47
CA LEU A 35 8.21 15.41 9.27
C LEU A 35 6.85 15.01 8.71
N GLY A 36 5.77 15.73 9.07
CA GLY A 36 4.43 15.48 8.54
C GLY A 36 4.35 15.77 7.05
N GLU A 37 4.81 16.95 6.63
CA GLU A 37 4.82 17.33 5.21
C GLU A 37 5.75 16.43 4.38
N MET A 38 6.90 16.05 4.94
CA MET A 38 7.82 15.12 4.28
C MET A 38 7.19 13.75 4.04
N ARG A 39 6.47 13.20 5.03
CA ARG A 39 5.78 11.91 4.91
C ARG A 39 4.64 11.99 3.91
N SER A 40 3.80 13.02 3.98
CA SER A 40 2.71 13.22 3.02
C SER A 40 3.22 13.34 1.59
N HIS A 41 4.33 14.06 1.38
CA HIS A 41 4.92 14.17 0.06
C HIS A 41 5.47 12.82 -0.44
N ALA A 42 6.14 12.06 0.41
CA ALA A 42 6.63 10.72 0.06
C ALA A 42 5.47 9.78 -0.30
N MET A 43 4.38 9.79 0.47
CA MET A 43 3.18 8.99 0.19
C MET A 43 2.58 9.37 -1.17
N SER A 44 2.29 10.65 -1.39
CA SER A 44 1.75 11.12 -2.68
C SER A 44 2.64 10.75 -3.85
N PHE A 45 3.96 10.89 -3.72
CA PHE A 45 4.89 10.52 -4.78
C PHE A 45 4.83 9.02 -5.11
N TYR A 46 4.77 8.16 -4.10
CA TYR A 46 4.70 6.72 -4.34
C TYR A 46 3.31 6.25 -4.78
N ASP A 47 2.25 6.90 -4.30
CA ASP A 47 0.89 6.68 -4.79
C ASP A 47 0.78 7.04 -6.27
N ASP A 48 1.44 8.11 -6.72
CA ASP A 48 1.48 8.47 -8.14
C ASP A 48 2.36 7.50 -8.97
N LEU A 49 3.50 7.06 -8.41
CA LEU A 49 4.45 6.19 -9.10
C LEU A 49 3.96 4.75 -9.25
N PHE A 50 3.31 4.23 -8.20
CA PHE A 50 2.79 2.87 -8.15
C PHE A 50 1.27 2.81 -8.27
N GLY A 51 0.63 3.95 -8.49
CA GLY A 51 -0.80 4.03 -8.73
C GLY A 51 -1.19 3.20 -9.95
N ALA A 52 -2.36 2.56 -9.86
CA ALA A 52 -2.91 1.86 -11.00
C ALA A 52 -3.12 2.86 -12.14
N GLN A 53 -2.42 2.65 -13.26
CA GLN A 53 -2.63 3.45 -14.45
C GLN A 53 -4.05 3.20 -14.95
N GLN A 54 -4.79 4.26 -15.25
CA GLN A 54 -6.13 4.13 -15.79
C GLN A 54 -6.04 3.38 -17.12
N CYS A 55 -6.61 2.17 -17.18
CA CYS A 55 -6.74 1.44 -18.43
C CYS A 55 -7.68 2.23 -19.36
N SER A 56 -7.26 2.45 -20.60
CA SER A 56 -8.13 3.03 -21.62
C SER A 56 -9.39 2.18 -21.76
N MET A 57 -10.56 2.83 -21.76
CA MET A 57 -11.83 2.15 -21.98
C MET A 57 -11.87 1.49 -23.35
N GLU A 58 -11.25 2.10 -24.37
CA GLU A 58 -11.11 1.51 -25.70
C GLU A 58 -10.28 0.23 -25.66
N CYS A 59 -9.11 0.25 -25.01
CA CYS A 59 -8.29 -0.96 -24.87
C CYS A 59 -9.02 -2.06 -24.08
N ARG A 60 -9.81 -1.67 -23.08
CA ARG A 60 -10.64 -2.60 -22.31
C ARG A 60 -11.73 -3.22 -23.19
N GLU A 61 -12.38 -2.43 -24.03
CA GLU A 61 -13.43 -2.89 -24.95
C GLU A 61 -12.86 -3.80 -26.03
N GLU A 62 -11.71 -3.46 -26.61
CA GLU A 62 -10.96 -4.34 -27.53
C GLU A 62 -10.57 -5.67 -26.87
N LEU A 63 -10.09 -5.65 -25.63
CA LEU A 63 -9.76 -6.86 -24.86
C LEU A 63 -10.98 -7.76 -24.59
N LEU A 64 -12.17 -7.16 -24.45
CA LEU A 64 -13.41 -7.87 -24.19
C LEU A 64 -14.13 -8.29 -25.49
N GLU A 65 -13.61 -7.89 -26.65
CA GLU A 65 -14.20 -8.23 -27.94
C GLU A 65 -14.13 -9.75 -28.19
N GLY A 66 -15.26 -10.34 -28.58
CA GLY A 66 -15.35 -11.77 -28.87
C GLY A 66 -15.37 -12.70 -27.66
N LEU A 67 -15.31 -12.17 -26.43
CA LEU A 67 -15.51 -12.95 -25.22
C LEU A 67 -17.01 -13.15 -24.92
N PRO A 68 -17.40 -14.30 -24.35
CA PRO A 68 -18.75 -14.48 -23.83
C PRO A 68 -19.06 -13.40 -22.79
N GLN A 69 -20.08 -12.60 -23.06
CA GLN A 69 -20.52 -11.57 -22.13
C GLN A 69 -21.57 -12.15 -21.17
N LEU A 70 -21.46 -11.75 -19.91
CA LEU A 70 -22.45 -12.07 -18.90
C LEU A 70 -23.78 -11.42 -19.25
N SER A 71 -24.88 -12.11 -18.93
CA SER A 71 -26.20 -11.52 -18.96
C SER A 71 -26.30 -10.35 -17.96
N PRO A 72 -27.22 -9.40 -18.17
CA PRO A 72 -27.45 -8.30 -17.23
C PRO A 72 -27.72 -8.78 -15.80
N GLU A 73 -28.42 -9.92 -15.66
CA GLU A 73 -28.75 -10.53 -14.37
C GLU A 73 -27.52 -11.10 -13.67
N GLU A 74 -26.65 -11.81 -14.39
CA GLU A 74 -25.39 -12.34 -13.86
C GLU A 74 -24.43 -11.21 -13.48
N LYS A 75 -24.38 -10.16 -14.29
CA LYS A 75 -23.57 -8.99 -14.01
C LYS A 75 -24.06 -8.27 -12.76
N ALA A 76 -25.36 -8.09 -12.60
CA ALA A 76 -25.94 -7.48 -11.39
C ALA A 76 -25.69 -8.31 -10.13
N ALA A 77 -25.66 -9.64 -10.25
CA ALA A 77 -25.30 -10.53 -9.15
C ALA A 77 -23.82 -10.40 -8.76
N LEU A 78 -22.92 -10.15 -9.72
CA LEU A 78 -21.47 -10.00 -9.47
C LEU A 78 -21.06 -8.58 -9.05
N ASP A 79 -21.79 -7.56 -9.48
CA ASP A 79 -21.57 -6.15 -9.10
C ASP A 79 -22.12 -5.83 -7.68
N CYS A 80 -22.53 -6.84 -6.91
CA CYS A 80 -23.01 -6.65 -5.53
C CYS A 80 -21.86 -6.47 -4.52
N GLU A 81 -22.17 -5.91 -3.35
CA GLU A 81 -21.17 -5.71 -2.30
C GLU A 81 -20.68 -7.05 -1.76
N LEU A 82 -19.35 -7.18 -1.65
CA LEU A 82 -18.70 -8.38 -1.15
C LEU A 82 -19.10 -8.65 0.30
N THR A 83 -19.58 -9.85 0.57
CA THR A 83 -20.05 -10.22 1.91
C THR A 83 -18.88 -10.57 2.83
N MET A 84 -19.08 -10.44 4.14
CA MET A 84 -18.08 -10.83 5.15
C MET A 84 -17.78 -12.33 5.11
N GLU A 85 -18.74 -13.16 4.70
CA GLU A 85 -18.57 -14.61 4.53
C GLU A 85 -17.64 -14.92 3.36
N GLU A 86 -17.88 -14.33 2.18
CA GLU A 86 -17.00 -14.47 1.01
C GLU A 86 -15.58 -13.97 1.29
N LEU A 87 -15.45 -12.86 2.04
CA LEU A 87 -14.13 -12.36 2.45
C LEU A 87 -13.40 -13.35 3.36
N THR A 88 -14.12 -13.92 4.33
CA THR A 88 -13.56 -14.89 5.28
C THR A 88 -13.11 -16.15 4.56
N ASP A 89 -13.92 -16.65 3.62
CA ASP A 89 -13.61 -17.83 2.82
C ASP A 89 -12.42 -17.59 1.89
N ALA A 90 -12.33 -16.44 1.22
CA ALA A 90 -11.21 -16.09 0.36
C ALA A 90 -9.88 -15.98 1.15
N VAL A 91 -9.92 -15.36 2.32
CA VAL A 91 -8.74 -15.23 3.20
C VAL A 91 -8.29 -16.60 3.72
N ASN A 92 -9.22 -17.48 4.09
CA ASN A 92 -8.92 -18.84 4.52
C ASN A 92 -8.34 -19.69 3.37
N HIS A 93 -8.80 -19.48 2.12
CA HIS A 93 -8.25 -20.15 0.95
C HIS A 93 -6.86 -19.64 0.56
N GLN A 94 -6.58 -18.34 0.69
CA GLN A 94 -5.25 -17.77 0.41
C GLN A 94 -4.21 -18.15 1.48
N GLY A 95 -4.62 -18.41 2.72
CA GLY A 95 -3.76 -18.97 3.78
C GLY A 95 -3.48 -20.47 3.65
N GLY A 96 -4.14 -21.16 2.71
CA GLY A 96 -4.12 -22.62 2.55
C GLY A 96 -3.10 -23.18 1.56
N HIS A 97 -2.12 -22.39 1.08
CA HIS A 97 -0.99 -22.92 0.28
C HIS A 97 0.01 -23.69 1.17
N GLN A 98 -0.47 -24.68 1.93
CA GLN A 98 0.34 -25.78 2.42
C GLN A 98 0.14 -26.97 1.50
N GLY A 99 1.26 -27.46 0.98
CA GLY A 99 1.30 -28.52 -0.02
C GLY A 99 0.48 -29.75 0.38
N SER A 100 -0.39 -30.17 -0.52
CA SER A 100 -0.80 -31.57 -0.60
C SER A 100 -0.31 -32.12 -1.93
N MET A 101 0.94 -32.61 -1.93
CA MET A 101 1.34 -33.65 -2.87
C MET A 101 0.51 -34.87 -2.50
N THR A 102 -0.63 -35.06 -3.16
CA THR A 102 -1.30 -36.36 -3.16
C THR A 102 -0.43 -37.30 -4.00
N SER A 103 0.34 -38.15 -3.34
CA SER A 103 1.02 -39.28 -3.97
C SER A 103 -0.01 -40.21 -4.64
N PRO A 104 0.19 -40.63 -5.90
CA PRO A 104 -0.67 -41.61 -6.53
C PRO A 104 -0.37 -43.01 -5.96
N THR A 105 -1.36 -43.61 -5.30
CA THR A 105 -1.40 -45.05 -5.03
C THR A 105 -1.36 -45.80 -6.37
N THR A 106 -0.31 -46.59 -6.59
CA THR A 106 -0.26 -47.60 -7.66
C THR A 106 -0.14 -48.97 -7.03
N SER A 107 -1.14 -49.80 -7.35
CA SER A 107 -1.28 -51.28 -7.34
C SER A 107 -0.55 -52.12 -6.30
#